data_AF-A0A662GP75-F1
#
_entry.id   AF-A0A662GP75-F1
#
_cell.length_a   1.000
_cell.length_b   1.000
_cell.length_c   1.000
_cell.angle_alpha   90.00
_cell.angle_beta   90.00
_cell.angle_gamma   90.00
#
_symmetry.space_group_name_H-M   'P 1'
#
loop_
_entity.id
_entity.type
_entity.pdbx_description
1 polymer ?
#
loop_
_entity_poly.entity_id
_entity_poly.type
_entity_poly.pdbx_seq_one_letter_code
_entity_poly.pdbx_strand_id
1 'polypeptide(L)'
;MARLIPRQGYLMLYTGFVLGLLAFAVLSAYYRPRGGAGGEPALAPESVEVVVLYSSEKQSWLEEVTPRFEEWFRARYNVTVRVVLVPAGSHETVHLILHGTVKPTVWSPASSIWIPYLNKKWRELHGGEDIAVEWVP
;
A
#
# COMPACT_ATOMS: atom_id res chain seq x y z
N MET A 1 -11.84 65.57 -13.87
CA MET A 1 -10.47 65.16 -13.51
C MET A 1 -10.49 63.69 -13.13
N ALA A 2 -10.02 62.80 -14.00
CA ALA A 2 -10.07 61.34 -13.79
C ALA A 2 -8.73 60.85 -13.21
N ARG A 3 -8.78 60.12 -12.08
CA ARG A 3 -7.62 59.50 -11.43
C ARG A 3 -7.23 58.22 -12.17
N LEU A 4 -6.00 58.19 -12.69
CA LEU A 4 -5.35 57.01 -13.28
C LEU A 4 -4.82 56.10 -12.16
N ILE A 5 -5.46 54.95 -11.97
CA ILE A 5 -4.97 53.85 -11.12
C ILE A 5 -3.76 53.21 -11.82
N PRO A 6 -2.63 52.95 -11.13
CA PRO A 6 -1.35 52.72 -11.81
C PRO A 6 -1.24 51.29 -12.37
N ARG A 7 -0.64 51.20 -13.56
CA ARG A 7 -0.37 49.99 -14.37
C ARG A 7 0.47 48.88 -13.70
N GLN A 8 0.84 49.02 -12.43
CA GLN A 8 1.76 48.11 -11.73
C GLN A 8 1.08 47.00 -10.91
N GLY A 9 -0.23 47.11 -10.65
CA GLY A 9 -0.96 46.09 -9.88
C GLY A 9 -1.02 44.73 -10.59
N TYR A 10 -1.07 44.72 -11.91
CA TYR A 10 -1.08 43.48 -12.71
C TYR A 10 0.26 42.74 -12.68
N LEU A 11 1.38 43.47 -12.62
CA LEU A 11 2.71 42.86 -12.55
C LEU A 11 2.92 42.12 -11.23
N MET A 12 2.50 42.70 -10.11
CA MET A 12 2.58 42.05 -8.80
C MET A 12 1.68 40.80 -8.71
N LEU A 13 0.48 40.88 -9.27
CA LEU A 13 -0.45 39.75 -9.34
C LEU A 13 0.10 38.62 -10.20
N TYR A 14 0.71 38.95 -11.35
CA TYR A 14 1.33 37.97 -12.23
C TYR A 14 2.54 37.29 -11.56
N THR A 15 3.42 38.05 -10.92
CA THR A 15 4.56 37.48 -10.19
C THR A 15 4.13 36.60 -9.03
N GLY A 16 3.09 36.99 -8.28
CA GLY A 16 2.54 36.17 -7.19
C GLY A 16 1.93 34.87 -7.69
N PHE A 17 1.21 34.92 -8.82
CA PHE A 17 0.61 33.73 -9.43
C PHE A 17 1.66 32.73 -9.92
N VAL A 18 2.72 33.20 -10.57
CA VAL A 18 3.82 32.35 -11.05
C VAL A 18 4.58 31.72 -9.88
N LEU A 19 4.87 32.49 -8.83
CA LEU A 19 5.51 31.97 -7.61
C LEU A 19 4.63 30.94 -6.89
N GLY A 20 3.32 31.17 -6.84
CA GLY A 20 2.35 30.23 -6.28
C GLY A 20 2.31 28.91 -7.04
N LEU A 21 2.29 28.95 -8.38
CA LEU A 21 2.35 27.75 -9.22
C LEU A 21 3.65 26.97 -9.06
N LEU A 22 4.79 27.67 -8.95
CA LEU A 22 6.09 27.03 -8.74
C LEU A 22 6.17 26.36 -7.36
N ALA A 23 5.73 27.04 -6.30
CA ALA A 23 5.67 26.47 -4.96
C ALA A 23 4.72 25.26 -4.92
N PHE A 24 3.54 25.39 -5.52
CA PHE A 24 2.57 24.29 -5.62
C PHE A 24 3.14 23.08 -6.38
N ALA A 25 3.87 23.29 -7.47
CA ALA A 25 4.50 22.21 -8.23
C ALA A 25 5.57 21.47 -7.43
N VAL A 26 6.39 22.19 -6.66
CA VAL A 26 7.42 21.60 -5.80
C VAL A 26 6.80 20.81 -4.65
N LEU A 27 5.79 21.38 -3.98
CA LEU A 27 5.04 20.66 -2.94
C LEU A 27 4.33 19.43 -3.54
N SER A 28 3.66 19.58 -4.69
CA SER A 28 2.97 18.48 -5.36
C SER A 28 3.93 17.35 -5.74
N ALA A 29 5.14 17.66 -6.20
CA ALA A 29 6.16 16.65 -6.51
C ALA A 29 6.68 15.93 -5.26
N TYR A 30 6.87 16.64 -4.16
CA TYR A 30 7.32 16.06 -2.89
C TYR A 30 6.25 15.16 -2.24
N TYR A 31 4.99 15.57 -2.30
CA TYR A 31 3.86 14.82 -1.76
C TYR A 31 3.22 13.87 -2.77
N ARG A 32 3.78 13.71 -3.97
CA ARG A 32 3.22 12.81 -4.98
C ARG A 32 3.25 11.38 -4.44
N PRO A 33 2.09 10.72 -4.25
CA PRO A 33 2.08 9.31 -3.90
C PRO A 33 2.79 8.56 -5.02
N ARG A 34 3.75 7.70 -4.68
CA ARG A 34 4.54 6.89 -5.64
C ARG A 34 3.69 5.84 -6.38
N GLY A 35 2.36 5.96 -6.38
CA GLY A 35 1.39 5.00 -6.91
C GLY A 35 0.24 5.63 -7.70
N GLY A 36 0.50 6.72 -8.44
CA GLY A 36 -0.55 7.43 -9.18
C GLY A 36 -0.33 7.49 -10.70
N ALA A 37 -0.92 6.50 -11.39
CA ALA A 37 -1.46 6.54 -12.75
C ALA A 37 -0.58 7.09 -13.89
N GLY A 38 0.11 6.16 -14.56
CA GLY A 38 0.72 6.32 -15.87
C GLY A 38 0.97 4.92 -16.43
N GLY A 39 -0.10 4.16 -16.62
CA GLY A 39 -0.04 2.78 -17.10
C GLY A 39 0.36 2.74 -18.56
N GLU A 40 1.67 2.63 -18.82
CA GLU A 40 2.09 1.75 -19.91
C GLU A 40 1.50 0.36 -19.64
N PRO A 41 1.08 -0.41 -20.66
CA PRO A 41 0.68 -1.79 -20.45
C PRO A 41 1.92 -2.53 -19.93
N ALA A 42 2.02 -2.64 -18.61
CA ALA A 42 3.05 -3.40 -17.97
C ALA A 42 2.92 -4.82 -18.54
N LEU A 43 3.89 -5.20 -19.36
CA LEU A 43 4.18 -6.60 -19.66
C LEU A 43 4.00 -7.34 -18.34
N ALA A 44 3.07 -8.30 -18.32
CA ALA A 44 2.75 -9.06 -17.11
C ALA A 44 4.09 -9.45 -16.46
N PRO A 45 4.33 -9.05 -15.19
CA PRO A 45 5.63 -9.21 -14.59
C PRO A 45 6.03 -10.68 -14.67
N GLU A 46 7.21 -10.96 -15.20
CA GLU A 46 7.74 -12.32 -15.39
C GLU A 46 7.80 -13.10 -14.06
N SER A 47 7.89 -12.35 -12.95
CA SER A 47 7.81 -12.86 -11.59
C SER A 47 6.95 -11.97 -10.68
N VAL A 48 6.07 -12.58 -9.88
CA VAL A 48 5.25 -11.92 -8.85
C VAL A 48 5.70 -12.38 -7.46
N GLU A 49 5.90 -11.45 -6.53
CA GLU A 49 6.17 -11.78 -5.12
C GLU A 49 4.88 -11.65 -4.30
N VAL A 50 4.61 -12.66 -3.47
CA VAL A 50 3.46 -12.70 -2.55
C VAL A 50 3.98 -12.86 -1.13
N VAL A 51 3.81 -11.84 -0.29
CA VAL A 51 4.20 -11.90 1.12
C VAL A 51 3.04 -12.45 1.94
N VAL A 52 3.27 -13.58 2.59
CA VAL A 52 2.28 -14.25 3.43
C VAL A 52 2.72 -14.11 4.89
N LEU A 53 1.96 -13.33 5.66
CA LEU A 53 2.13 -13.20 7.10
C LEU A 53 1.15 -14.15 7.80
N TYR A 54 1.65 -15.11 8.57
CA TYR A 54 0.81 -16.16 9.11
C TYR A 54 1.20 -16.55 10.54
N SER A 55 0.27 -17.23 11.21
CA SER A 55 0.48 -17.74 12.56
C SER A 55 1.46 -18.91 12.57
N SER A 56 2.45 -18.91 13.46
CA SER A 56 3.51 -19.93 13.52
C SER A 56 3.02 -21.38 13.56
N GLU A 57 1.80 -21.62 14.05
CA GLU A 57 1.16 -22.95 14.06
C GLU A 57 0.95 -23.55 12.66
N LYS A 58 0.95 -22.72 11.60
CA LYS A 58 0.76 -23.15 10.21
C LYS A 58 2.07 -23.36 9.45
N GLN A 59 3.22 -23.15 10.10
CA GLN A 59 4.51 -23.11 9.44
C GLN A 59 4.85 -24.40 8.70
N SER A 60 4.76 -25.54 9.38
CA SER A 60 5.09 -26.84 8.78
C SER A 60 4.26 -27.14 7.54
N TRP A 61 2.96 -26.85 7.60
CA TRP A 61 2.06 -27.04 6.47
C TRP A 61 2.38 -26.08 5.31
N LEU A 62 2.58 -24.79 5.61
CA LEU A 62 2.89 -23.79 4.58
C LEU A 62 4.21 -24.07 3.87
N GLU A 63 5.25 -24.45 4.61
CA GLU A 63 6.56 -24.80 4.03
C GLU A 63 6.47 -26.03 3.10
N GLU A 64 5.59 -26.99 3.39
CA GLU A 64 5.39 -28.15 2.51
C GLU A 64 4.59 -27.80 1.24
N VAL A 65 3.53 -27.00 1.36
CA VAL A 65 2.62 -26.72 0.23
C VAL A 65 3.13 -25.62 -0.69
N THR A 66 3.95 -24.70 -0.19
CA THR A 66 4.42 -23.53 -0.94
C THR A 66 5.17 -23.91 -2.23
N PRO A 67 6.16 -24.82 -2.21
CA PRO A 67 6.85 -25.21 -3.44
C PRO A 67 5.90 -25.82 -4.48
N ARG A 68 4.96 -26.66 -4.04
CA ARG A 68 3.94 -27.27 -4.92
C ARG A 68 3.03 -26.21 -5.54
N PHE A 69 2.67 -25.18 -4.78
CA PHE A 69 1.88 -24.06 -5.26
C PHE A 69 2.64 -23.24 -6.31
N GLU A 70 3.91 -22.91 -6.06
CA GLU A 70 4.75 -22.15 -7.00
C GLU A 70 4.91 -22.89 -8.33
N GLU A 71 5.16 -24.20 -8.29
CA GLU A 71 5.25 -25.06 -9.47
C GLU A 71 3.93 -25.13 -10.24
N TRP A 72 2.82 -25.38 -9.52
CA TRP A 72 1.48 -25.44 -10.12
C TRP A 72 1.10 -24.11 -10.78
N PHE A 73 1.37 -22.99 -10.11
CA PHE A 73 1.03 -21.65 -10.62
C PHE A 73 1.84 -21.33 -11.89
N ARG A 74 3.13 -21.64 -11.87
CA ARG A 74 4.00 -21.50 -13.05
C ARG A 74 3.50 -22.36 -14.21
N ALA A 75 3.16 -23.63 -13.97
CA ALA A 75 2.65 -24.52 -15.02
C ALA A 75 1.32 -24.04 -15.60
N ARG A 76 0.45 -23.44 -14.77
CA ARG A 76 -0.91 -23.05 -15.17
C ARG A 76 -1.00 -21.71 -15.88
N TYR A 77 -0.16 -20.75 -15.47
CA TYR A 77 -0.24 -19.36 -15.91
C TYR A 77 1.01 -18.87 -16.65
N ASN A 78 2.08 -19.68 -16.70
CA ASN A 78 3.37 -19.32 -17.29
C ASN A 78 3.98 -18.04 -16.67
N VAL A 79 3.70 -17.81 -15.38
CA VAL A 79 4.22 -16.70 -14.57
C VAL A 79 4.89 -17.30 -13.34
N THR A 80 6.08 -16.82 -12.99
CA THR A 80 6.77 -17.28 -11.78
C THR A 80 6.19 -16.56 -10.57
N VAL A 81 5.79 -17.30 -9.53
CA VAL A 81 5.38 -16.70 -8.25
C VAL A 81 6.40 -17.06 -7.18
N ARG A 82 6.79 -16.09 -6.37
CA ARG A 82 7.66 -16.26 -5.21
C ARG A 82 6.87 -15.96 -3.96
N VAL A 83 6.65 -16.98 -3.14
CA VAL A 83 5.92 -16.86 -1.88
C VAL A 83 6.90 -16.62 -0.75
N VAL A 84 6.82 -15.46 -0.11
CA VAL A 84 7.64 -15.11 1.05
C VAL A 84 6.84 -15.38 2.30
N LEU A 85 7.23 -16.43 3.01
CA LEU A 85 6.62 -16.88 4.26
C LEU A 85 7.20 -16.10 5.45
N VAL A 86 6.34 -15.39 6.18
CA VAL A 86 6.69 -14.67 7.41
C VAL A 86 5.92 -15.27 8.59
N PRO A 87 6.51 -16.21 9.36
CA PRO A 87 5.89 -16.74 10.55
C PRO A 87 5.97 -15.73 11.71
N ALA A 88 4.85 -15.51 12.39
CA ALA A 88 4.81 -14.71 13.61
C ALA A 88 3.64 -15.15 14.51
N GLY A 89 3.69 -14.84 15.81
CA GLY A 89 2.56 -15.07 16.70
C GLY A 89 1.36 -14.23 16.28
N SER A 90 0.12 -14.72 16.44
CA SER A 90 -1.07 -13.99 15.93
C SER A 90 -1.19 -12.57 16.46
N HIS A 91 -0.85 -12.35 17.73
CA HIS A 91 -0.80 -11.01 18.32
C HIS A 91 0.31 -10.15 17.70
N GLU A 92 1.51 -10.72 17.51
CA GLU A 92 2.66 -10.09 16.86
C GLU A 92 2.30 -9.62 15.45
N THR A 93 1.61 -10.45 14.67
CA THR A 93 1.24 -10.15 13.28
C THR A 93 0.42 -8.87 13.16
N VAL A 94 -0.45 -8.59 14.13
CA VAL A 94 -1.23 -7.35 14.18
C VAL A 94 -0.31 -6.16 14.35
N HIS A 95 0.64 -6.20 15.29
CA HIS A 95 1.60 -5.11 15.49
C HIS A 95 2.48 -4.90 14.26
N LEU A 96 2.94 -5.97 13.62
CA LEU A 96 3.74 -5.89 12.39
C LEU A 96 2.99 -5.19 11.25
N ILE A 97 1.68 -5.45 11.11
CA ILE A 97 0.83 -4.76 10.14
C ILE A 97 0.60 -3.30 10.54
N LEU A 98 0.21 -3.04 11.79
CA LEU A 98 -0.12 -1.70 12.28
C LEU A 98 1.06 -0.73 12.19
N HIS A 99 2.27 -1.20 12.49
CA HIS A 99 3.49 -0.40 12.39
C HIS A 99 4.05 -0.34 10.96
N GLY A 100 3.48 -1.09 10.02
CA GLY A 100 3.95 -1.16 8.64
C GLY A 100 5.31 -1.83 8.48
N THR A 101 5.80 -2.53 9.51
CA THR A 101 7.02 -3.35 9.49
C THR A 101 6.92 -4.44 8.43
N VAL A 102 5.74 -5.05 8.33
CA VAL A 102 5.40 -6.00 7.27
C VAL A 102 4.15 -5.49 6.57
N LYS A 103 4.17 -5.46 5.23
CA LYS A 103 3.02 -5.14 4.39
C LYS A 103 2.60 -6.39 3.63
N PRO A 104 1.91 -7.33 4.29
CA PRO A 104 1.61 -8.62 3.68
C PRO A 104 0.60 -8.46 2.54
N THR A 105 0.75 -9.29 1.52
CA THR A 105 -0.28 -9.51 0.50
C THR A 105 -1.40 -10.40 1.03
N VAL A 106 -1.03 -11.38 1.87
CA VAL A 106 -1.95 -12.33 2.50
C VAL A 106 -1.66 -12.39 3.99
N TRP A 107 -2.70 -12.30 4.81
CA TRP A 107 -2.61 -12.44 6.26
C TRP A 107 -3.50 -13.58 6.77
N SER A 108 -2.91 -14.53 7.49
CA SER A 108 -3.62 -15.69 8.06
C SER A 108 -3.35 -15.83 9.56
N PRO A 109 -4.15 -15.19 10.43
CA PRO A 109 -4.02 -15.34 11.87
C PRO A 109 -4.40 -16.75 12.37
N ALA A 110 -4.17 -17.05 13.65
CA ALA A 110 -4.58 -18.33 14.25
C ALA A 110 -6.10 -18.46 14.41
N SER A 111 -6.82 -17.33 14.43
CA SER A 111 -8.27 -17.28 14.57
C SER A 111 -8.84 -16.02 13.90
N SER A 112 -10.06 -16.11 13.38
CA SER A 112 -10.77 -14.99 12.77
C SER A 112 -11.07 -13.85 13.75
N ILE A 113 -11.00 -14.09 15.07
CA ILE A 113 -11.17 -13.04 16.09
C ILE A 113 -10.15 -11.90 15.96
N TRP A 114 -8.99 -12.17 15.35
CA TRP A 114 -7.95 -11.16 15.13
C TRP A 114 -8.33 -10.13 14.08
N ILE A 115 -9.24 -10.45 13.15
CA ILE A 115 -9.67 -9.55 12.07
C ILE A 115 -10.40 -8.31 12.61
N PRO A 116 -11.50 -8.44 13.40
CA PRO A 116 -12.15 -7.26 13.97
C PRO A 116 -11.24 -6.53 14.96
N TYR A 117 -10.31 -7.24 15.62
CA TYR A 117 -9.31 -6.61 16.48
C TYR A 117 -8.33 -5.73 15.69
N LEU A 118 -7.79 -6.22 14.57
CA LEU A 118 -6.92 -5.44 13.68
C LEU A 118 -7.66 -4.21 13.17
N ASN A 119 -8.89 -4.35 12.68
CA ASN A 119 -9.68 -3.23 12.19
C ASN A 119 -9.92 -2.19 13.29
N LYS A 120 -10.28 -2.62 14.50
CA LYS A 120 -10.42 -1.71 15.64
C LYS A 120 -9.13 -0.91 15.88
N LYS A 121 -7.98 -1.58 15.92
CA LYS A 121 -6.68 -0.93 16.15
C LYS A 121 -6.26 -0.02 15.00
N TRP A 122 -6.54 -0.41 13.77
CA TRP A 122 -6.26 0.40 12.59
C TRP A 122 -7.01 1.72 12.63
N ARG A 123 -8.32 1.69 12.93
CA ARG A 123 -9.15 2.88 13.09
C ARG A 123 -8.67 3.80 14.22
N GLU A 124 -8.27 3.22 15.35
CA GLU A 124 -7.71 3.98 16.49
C GLU A 124 -6.44 4.75 16.12
N LEU A 125 -5.57 4.19 15.26
CA LEU A 125 -4.28 4.77 14.93
C LEU A 125 -4.30 5.72 13.72
N HIS A 126 -5.03 5.35 12.66
CA HIS A 126 -4.94 6.06 11.38
C HIS A 126 -6.16 6.92 11.10
N GLY A 127 -7.27 6.71 11.81
CA GLY A 127 -8.56 7.37 11.54
C GLY A 127 -9.12 6.96 10.18
N GLY A 128 -10.26 6.28 10.14
CA GLY A 128 -10.90 5.91 8.87
C GLY A 128 -11.53 4.54 8.87
N GLU A 129 -11.52 3.91 7.69
CA GLU A 129 -12.17 2.64 7.38
C GLU A 129 -11.36 1.42 7.83
N ASP A 130 -11.99 0.26 7.73
CA ASP A 130 -11.41 -1.03 8.08
C ASP A 130 -10.34 -1.44 7.05
N ILE A 131 -9.23 -2.01 7.51
CA ILE A 131 -8.14 -2.47 6.64
C ILE A 131 -8.37 -3.89 6.13
N ALA A 132 -9.00 -4.75 6.94
CA ALA A 132 -9.32 -6.13 6.60
C ALA A 132 -10.84 -6.27 6.43
N VAL A 133 -11.35 -5.83 5.28
CA VAL A 133 -12.80 -5.84 4.96
C VAL A 133 -13.21 -7.19 4.37
N GLU A 134 -12.42 -7.69 3.43
CA GLU A 134 -12.65 -8.95 2.74
C GLU A 134 -11.83 -10.06 3.42
N TRP A 135 -12.52 -11.05 4.01
CA TRP A 135 -11.88 -12.20 4.63
C TRP A 135 -12.74 -13.45 4.51
N VAL A 136 -12.08 -14.61 4.61
CA VAL A 136 -12.71 -15.93 4.53
C VAL A 136 -12.42 -16.69 5.83
N PRO A 137 -13.44 -17.31 6.47
CA PRO A 137 -13.27 -18.10 7.69
C PRO A 137 -12.53 -19.42 7.48
#